data_AF-A0A0S8ANL3-F1
#
_entry.id   AF-A0A0S8ANL3-F1
#
_cell.length_a   1.000
_cell.length_b   1.000
_cell.length_c   1.000
_cell.angle_alpha   90.00
_cell.angle_beta   90.00
_cell.angle_gamma   90.00
#
_symmetry.space_group_name_H-M   'P 1'
#
loop_
_entity.id
_entity.type
_entity.pdbx_description
1 polymer ?
#
loop_
_entity_poly.entity_id
_entity_poly.type
_entity_poly.pdbx_seq_one_letter_code
_entity_poly.pdbx_strand_id
1 'polypeptide(L)'
;MKNRATKHIAGLIDHTLLRPDATDSDIMLLCEEAVEHGFYSVCVHPSFVKQCRQILSASTVKISAVIGFPLGAHTSRVKQYEALEAVFSGADELDIVMNAGFVKSNHWEAAEKELSDIVTITPGVLHKIIIETCNLTDDEKRKASMMVMKTGAEFIKTSTGFGAGGAEVKDIALIKSATNGKIGIKAAGGIRSFHQVRQFINAGATRIGTSSGAAIIQEALQGRE
;
A
#
# COMPACT_ATOMS: atom_id res chain seq x y z
N MET A 1 5.55 -17.23 23.06
CA MET A 1 4.77 -17.40 21.82
C MET A 1 4.11 -16.10 21.36
N LYS A 2 3.35 -15.37 22.22
CA LYS A 2 2.73 -14.07 21.88
C LYS A 2 3.70 -13.06 21.24
N ASN A 3 4.88 -12.86 21.84
CA ASN A 3 5.88 -11.90 21.34
C ASN A 3 6.40 -12.21 19.91
N ARG A 4 6.48 -13.50 19.52
CA ARG A 4 6.93 -13.89 18.17
C ARG A 4 5.85 -13.65 17.11
N ALA A 5 4.58 -13.88 17.44
CA ALA A 5 3.45 -13.61 16.55
C ALA A 5 3.26 -12.09 16.35
N THR A 6 3.36 -11.30 17.42
CA THR A 6 3.31 -9.84 17.33
C THR A 6 4.45 -9.28 16.49
N LYS A 7 5.70 -9.75 16.70
CA LYS A 7 6.85 -9.34 15.88
C LYS A 7 6.69 -9.72 14.42
N HIS A 8 6.09 -10.88 14.13
CA HIS A 8 5.77 -11.27 12.75
C HIS A 8 4.77 -10.30 12.12
N ILE A 9 3.69 -9.95 12.83
CA ILE A 9 2.66 -9.01 12.33
C ILE A 9 3.23 -7.60 12.13
N ALA A 10 4.08 -7.11 13.04
CA ALA A 10 4.77 -5.83 12.87
C ALA A 10 5.57 -5.81 11.55
N GLY A 11 6.27 -6.89 11.23
CA GLY A 11 6.97 -7.05 9.95
C GLY A 11 6.07 -7.17 8.70
N LEU A 12 4.75 -7.04 8.84
CA LEU A 12 3.78 -6.94 7.74
C LEU A 12 3.13 -5.55 7.66
N ILE A 13 3.49 -4.60 8.53
CA ILE A 13 2.88 -3.28 8.58
C ILE A 13 3.71 -2.29 7.74
N ASP A 14 3.02 -1.62 6.82
CA ASP A 14 3.43 -0.39 6.17
C ASP A 14 2.81 0.78 6.97
N HIS A 15 3.60 1.38 7.87
CA HIS A 15 3.15 2.44 8.77
C HIS A 15 3.01 3.75 8.00
N THR A 16 1.80 4.30 7.97
CA THR A 16 1.40 5.24 6.90
C THR A 16 1.09 6.64 7.45
N LEU A 17 1.64 7.67 6.79
CA LEU A 17 1.27 9.07 6.99
C LEU A 17 1.02 9.76 5.65
N LEU A 18 -0.26 9.99 5.33
CA LEU A 18 -0.68 10.59 4.06
C LEU A 18 -1.66 11.76 4.23
N ARG A 19 -1.85 12.24 5.46
CA ARG A 19 -2.63 13.46 5.71
C ARG A 19 -1.94 14.65 5.03
N PRO A 20 -2.69 15.57 4.40
CA PRO A 20 -2.10 16.68 3.65
C PRO A 20 -1.41 17.72 4.53
N ASP A 21 -1.70 17.72 5.83
CA ASP A 21 -1.13 18.61 6.85
C ASP A 21 0.06 18.00 7.61
N ALA A 22 0.62 16.89 7.12
CA ALA A 22 1.78 16.25 7.75
C ALA A 22 3.00 17.19 7.75
N THR A 23 3.65 17.30 8.91
CA THR A 23 4.84 18.12 9.13
C THR A 23 6.12 17.29 9.19
N ASP A 24 7.27 17.95 9.14
CA ASP A 24 8.58 17.30 9.31
C ASP A 24 8.68 16.52 10.63
N SER A 25 8.08 17.04 11.71
CA SER A 25 8.03 16.39 13.02
C SER A 25 7.18 15.11 12.98
N ASP A 26 6.07 15.12 12.23
CA ASP A 26 5.24 13.92 12.07
C ASP A 26 5.97 12.83 11.27
N ILE A 27 6.77 13.23 10.27
CA ILE A 27 7.60 12.30 9.49
C ILE A 27 8.71 11.69 10.35
N MET A 28 9.32 12.49 11.23
CA MET A 28 10.30 12.00 12.20
C MET A 28 9.68 10.95 13.12
N LEU A 29 8.55 11.27 13.75
CA LEU A 29 7.82 10.35 14.62
C LEU A 29 7.44 9.06 13.90
N LEU A 30 6.91 9.16 12.66
CA LEU A 30 6.56 8.00 11.84
C LEU A 30 7.74 7.04 11.65
N CYS A 31 8.93 7.60 11.35
CA CYS A 31 10.14 6.82 11.15
C CYS A 31 10.65 6.19 12.44
N GLU A 32 10.61 6.93 13.56
CA GLU A 32 11.01 6.44 14.88
C GLU A 32 10.12 5.26 15.33
N GLU A 33 8.79 5.41 15.24
CA GLU A 33 7.83 4.34 15.56
C GLU A 33 8.06 3.11 14.67
N ALA A 34 8.38 3.31 13.39
CA ALA A 34 8.66 2.20 12.49
C ALA A 34 9.92 1.42 12.85
N VAL A 35 10.97 2.11 13.30
CA VAL A 35 12.19 1.48 13.80
C VAL A 35 11.92 0.77 15.14
N GLU A 36 11.27 1.46 16.08
CA GLU A 36 10.98 0.93 17.42
C GLU A 36 10.17 -0.37 17.36
N HIS A 37 9.12 -0.40 16.54
CA HIS A 37 8.23 -1.54 16.44
C HIS A 37 8.67 -2.58 15.40
N GLY A 38 9.71 -2.30 14.61
CA GLY A 38 10.18 -3.18 13.55
C GLY A 38 9.14 -3.37 12.45
N PHE A 39 8.52 -2.26 12.02
CA PHE A 39 7.62 -2.26 10.87
C PHE A 39 8.35 -2.55 9.57
N TYR A 40 7.61 -3.03 8.57
CA TYR A 40 8.19 -3.36 7.28
C TYR A 40 8.61 -2.10 6.53
N SER A 41 7.70 -1.13 6.41
CA SER A 41 7.95 0.13 5.74
C SER A 41 7.26 1.30 6.41
N VAL A 42 7.73 2.52 6.08
CA VAL A 42 6.91 3.73 6.18
C VAL A 42 6.28 4.03 4.81
N CYS A 43 5.05 4.56 4.79
CA CYS A 43 4.36 4.95 3.57
C CYS A 43 3.99 6.44 3.60
N VAL A 44 4.51 7.22 2.65
CA VAL A 44 4.46 8.68 2.65
C VAL A 44 4.19 9.25 1.25
N HIS A 45 3.88 10.55 1.18
CA HIS A 45 3.86 11.29 -0.10
C HIS A 45 5.27 11.41 -0.68
N PRO A 46 5.42 11.47 -2.02
CA PRO A 46 6.74 11.57 -2.69
C PRO A 46 7.65 12.67 -2.12
N SER A 47 7.08 13.82 -1.76
CA SER A 47 7.81 14.97 -1.20
C SER A 47 8.60 14.66 0.09
N PHE A 48 8.21 13.63 0.84
CA PHE A 48 8.86 13.26 2.10
C PHE A 48 9.82 12.08 1.97
N VAL A 49 9.91 11.43 0.80
CA VAL A 49 10.74 10.22 0.60
C VAL A 49 12.21 10.49 0.95
N LYS A 50 12.76 11.62 0.48
CA LYS A 50 14.15 12.00 0.76
C LYS A 50 14.42 12.20 2.25
N GLN A 51 13.47 12.81 2.97
CA GLN A 51 13.58 13.01 4.41
C GLN A 51 13.53 11.67 5.15
N CYS A 52 12.57 10.81 4.82
CA CYS A 52 12.51 9.45 5.36
C CYS A 52 13.81 8.68 5.11
N ARG A 53 14.40 8.81 3.92
CA ARG A 53 15.67 8.14 3.57
C ARG A 53 16.84 8.63 4.43
N GLN A 54 16.88 9.91 4.75
CA GLN A 54 17.90 10.46 5.65
C GLN A 54 17.75 9.90 7.08
N ILE A 55 16.52 9.94 7.61
CA ILE A 55 16.22 9.46 8.97
C ILE A 55 16.47 7.95 9.09
N LEU A 56 16.07 7.16 8.09
CA LEU A 56 16.15 5.70 8.09
C LEU A 56 17.47 5.14 7.52
N SER A 57 18.50 5.96 7.35
CA SER A 57 19.76 5.57 6.68
C SER A 57 20.48 4.37 7.33
N ALA A 58 20.34 4.18 8.64
CA ALA A 58 20.92 3.05 9.39
C ALA A 58 19.89 1.94 9.71
N SER A 59 18.70 2.00 9.10
CA SER A 59 17.58 1.09 9.37
C SER A 59 17.32 0.13 8.21
N THR A 60 16.69 -1.01 8.50
CA THR A 60 16.16 -1.93 7.47
C THR A 60 14.72 -1.60 7.05
N VAL A 61 14.08 -0.61 7.71
CA VAL A 61 12.73 -0.17 7.38
C VAL A 61 12.71 0.39 5.96
N LYS A 62 11.77 -0.11 5.15
CA LYS A 62 11.58 0.29 3.76
C LYS A 62 10.82 1.60 3.63
N ILE A 63 10.95 2.26 2.49
CA ILE A 63 10.21 3.49 2.18
C ILE A 63 9.28 3.24 1.00
N SER A 64 7.98 3.33 1.25
CA SER A 64 6.94 3.26 0.25
C SER A 64 6.46 4.67 -0.09
N ALA A 65 6.39 5.02 -1.38
CA ALA A 65 5.83 6.27 -1.86
C ALA A 65 4.51 6.03 -2.59
N VAL A 66 3.52 6.90 -2.40
CA VAL A 66 2.27 6.83 -3.19
C VAL A 66 2.41 7.57 -4.52
N ILE A 67 1.82 7.04 -5.60
CA ILE A 67 1.90 7.60 -6.97
C ILE A 67 0.50 7.79 -7.55
N GLY A 68 0.26 8.95 -8.14
CA GLY A 68 -1.02 9.36 -8.69
C GLY A 68 -2.11 9.49 -7.63
N PHE A 69 -1.73 9.65 -6.37
CA PHE A 69 -2.58 9.46 -5.20
C PHE A 69 -3.32 10.74 -4.79
N PRO A 70 -4.53 10.64 -4.20
CA PRO A 70 -5.33 9.43 -4.00
C PRO A 70 -6.22 9.07 -5.19
N LEU A 71 -6.39 9.95 -6.16
CA LEU A 71 -7.49 9.85 -7.13
C LEU A 71 -7.19 8.94 -8.33
N GLY A 72 -5.91 8.72 -8.65
CA GLY A 72 -5.50 7.94 -9.84
C GLY A 72 -5.81 8.61 -11.18
N ALA A 73 -6.37 9.82 -11.18
CA ALA A 73 -6.86 10.52 -12.38
C ALA A 73 -5.81 11.43 -13.07
N HIS A 74 -4.55 11.33 -12.65
CA HIS A 74 -3.43 12.00 -13.31
C HIS A 74 -3.17 11.40 -14.70
N THR A 75 -2.53 12.17 -15.59
CA THR A 75 -2.05 11.60 -16.86
C THR A 75 -0.93 10.59 -16.62
N SER A 76 -0.81 9.60 -17.50
CA SER A 76 0.24 8.57 -17.39
C SER A 76 1.64 9.17 -17.31
N ARG A 77 1.95 10.20 -18.10
CA ARG A 77 3.28 10.87 -18.07
C ARG A 77 3.57 11.53 -16.72
N VAL A 78 2.57 12.11 -16.07
CA VAL A 78 2.74 12.70 -14.73
C VAL A 78 3.02 11.62 -13.69
N LYS A 79 2.27 10.51 -13.70
CA LYS A 79 2.53 9.39 -12.79
C LYS A 79 3.91 8.76 -13.02
N GLN A 80 4.33 8.64 -14.29
CA GLN A 80 5.67 8.15 -14.63
C GLN A 80 6.77 9.05 -14.08
N TYR A 81 6.64 10.37 -14.23
CA TYR A 81 7.61 11.32 -13.69
C TYR A 81 7.64 11.27 -12.15
N GLU A 82 6.47 11.26 -11.51
CA GLU A 82 6.35 11.16 -10.05
C GLU A 82 6.98 9.87 -9.52
N ALA A 83 6.77 8.73 -10.20
CA ALA A 83 7.38 7.46 -9.83
C ALA A 83 8.92 7.50 -9.95
N LEU A 84 9.45 8.03 -11.05
CA LEU A 84 10.89 8.18 -11.23
C LEU A 84 11.50 9.12 -10.18
N GLU A 85 10.83 10.22 -9.85
CA GLU A 85 11.27 11.15 -8.81
C GLU A 85 11.29 10.47 -7.43
N ALA A 86 10.24 9.75 -7.07
CA ALA A 86 10.18 9.03 -5.80
C ALA A 86 11.30 7.97 -5.70
N VAL A 87 11.56 7.21 -6.77
CA VAL A 87 12.68 6.26 -6.82
C VAL A 87 14.03 6.97 -6.68
N PHE A 88 14.24 8.07 -7.41
CA PHE A 88 15.46 8.87 -7.31
C PHE A 88 15.68 9.44 -5.90
N SER A 89 14.60 9.85 -5.23
CA SER A 89 14.60 10.33 -3.85
C SER A 89 14.81 9.21 -2.81
N GLY A 90 14.77 7.93 -3.24
CA GLY A 90 15.16 6.78 -2.43
C GLY A 90 13.99 5.91 -1.95
N ALA A 91 12.85 5.90 -2.65
CA ALA A 91 11.78 4.95 -2.39
C ALA A 91 12.22 3.51 -2.72
N ASP A 92 11.87 2.55 -1.85
CA ASP A 92 12.04 1.11 -2.08
C ASP A 92 10.80 0.49 -2.74
N GLU A 93 9.62 1.09 -2.54
CA GLU A 93 8.35 0.59 -3.01
C GLU A 93 7.44 1.73 -3.51
N LEU A 94 6.56 1.43 -4.48
CA LEU A 94 5.59 2.38 -5.04
C LEU A 94 4.15 1.86 -4.87
N ASP A 95 3.29 2.64 -4.23
CA ASP A 95 1.85 2.41 -4.11
C ASP A 95 1.11 3.26 -5.16
N ILE A 96 0.87 2.69 -6.34
CA ILE A 96 0.36 3.39 -7.53
C ILE A 96 -1.16 3.28 -7.59
N VAL A 97 -1.88 4.40 -7.71
CA VAL A 97 -3.35 4.38 -7.87
C VAL A 97 -3.74 4.12 -9.32
N MET A 98 -4.51 3.05 -9.54
CA MET A 98 -5.13 2.73 -10.83
C MET A 98 -6.10 3.84 -11.25
N ASN A 99 -6.15 4.15 -12.55
CA ASN A 99 -7.15 5.08 -13.08
C ASN A 99 -8.54 4.42 -13.08
N ALA A 100 -9.32 4.68 -12.03
CA ALA A 100 -10.67 4.13 -11.89
C ALA A 100 -11.62 4.63 -13.00
N GLY A 101 -11.42 5.85 -13.52
CA GLY A 101 -12.20 6.39 -14.63
C GLY A 101 -12.07 5.53 -15.89
N PHE A 102 -10.86 5.09 -16.23
CA PHE A 102 -10.64 4.18 -17.35
C PHE A 102 -11.34 2.84 -17.15
N VAL A 103 -11.26 2.26 -15.95
CA VAL A 103 -11.96 1.01 -15.63
C VAL A 103 -13.48 1.16 -15.79
N LYS A 104 -14.05 2.25 -15.24
CA LYS A 104 -15.48 2.54 -15.35
C LYS A 104 -15.96 2.79 -16.77
N SER A 105 -15.08 3.29 -17.64
CA SER A 105 -15.34 3.47 -19.06
C SER A 105 -14.99 2.25 -19.91
N ASN A 106 -14.63 1.10 -19.31
CA ASN A 106 -14.14 -0.10 -20.01
C ASN A 106 -12.88 0.11 -20.86
N HIS A 107 -12.09 1.14 -20.59
CA HIS A 107 -10.79 1.40 -21.22
C HIS A 107 -9.67 0.59 -20.55
N TRP A 108 -9.84 -0.74 -20.49
CA TRP A 108 -8.95 -1.64 -19.76
C TRP A 108 -7.51 -1.62 -20.29
N GLU A 109 -7.32 -1.59 -21.61
CA GLU A 109 -5.99 -1.52 -22.22
C GLU A 109 -5.25 -0.24 -21.85
N ALA A 110 -5.96 0.89 -21.74
CA ALA A 110 -5.35 2.15 -21.32
C ALA A 110 -4.92 2.13 -19.86
N ALA A 111 -5.75 1.52 -18.98
CA ALA A 111 -5.40 1.32 -17.58
C ALA A 111 -4.20 0.36 -17.42
N GLU A 112 -4.19 -0.76 -18.13
CA GLU A 112 -3.10 -1.74 -18.13
C GLU A 112 -1.79 -1.10 -18.63
N LYS A 113 -1.87 -0.35 -19.73
CA LYS A 113 -0.70 0.31 -20.33
C LYS A 113 -0.10 1.35 -19.40
N GLU A 114 -0.92 2.21 -18.79
CA GLU A 114 -0.42 3.22 -17.85
C GLU A 114 0.37 2.58 -16.70
N LEU A 115 -0.17 1.52 -16.10
CA LEU A 115 0.48 0.82 -15.01
C LEU A 115 1.74 0.09 -15.45
N SER A 116 1.69 -0.60 -16.59
CA SER A 116 2.85 -1.33 -17.15
C SER A 116 3.99 -0.39 -17.53
N ASP A 117 3.68 0.78 -18.09
CA ASP A 117 4.69 1.80 -18.40
C ASP A 117 5.42 2.24 -17.11
N ILE A 118 4.68 2.51 -16.02
CA ILE A 118 5.27 2.92 -14.73
C ILE A 118 6.14 1.81 -14.13
N VAL A 119 5.64 0.57 -14.10
CA VAL A 119 6.41 -0.60 -13.61
C VAL A 119 7.71 -0.77 -14.40
N THR A 120 7.63 -0.67 -15.73
CA THR A 120 8.78 -0.89 -16.62
C THR A 120 9.89 0.14 -16.42
N ILE A 121 9.55 1.42 -16.22
CA ILE A 121 10.55 2.49 -16.07
C ILE A 121 11.12 2.62 -14.65
N THR A 122 10.58 1.88 -13.68
CA THR A 122 11.06 1.86 -12.30
C THR A 122 11.51 0.46 -11.87
N PRO A 123 12.50 -0.14 -12.58
CA PRO A 123 13.00 -1.47 -12.21
C PRO A 123 13.71 -1.43 -10.86
N GLY A 124 13.61 -2.52 -10.09
CA GLY A 124 14.33 -2.69 -8.83
C GLY A 124 13.63 -2.11 -7.59
N VAL A 125 12.45 -1.50 -7.76
CA VAL A 125 11.52 -1.20 -6.66
C VAL A 125 10.29 -2.10 -6.76
N LEU A 126 9.60 -2.30 -5.63
CA LEU A 126 8.40 -3.14 -5.56
C LEU A 126 7.15 -2.30 -5.87
N HIS A 127 6.26 -2.79 -6.74
CA HIS A 127 5.06 -2.07 -7.15
C HIS A 127 3.80 -2.66 -6.52
N LYS A 128 2.97 -1.78 -5.96
CA LYS A 128 1.65 -2.12 -5.41
C LYS A 128 0.60 -1.30 -6.14
N ILE A 129 -0.36 -1.96 -6.78
CA ILE A 129 -1.44 -1.25 -7.49
C ILE A 129 -2.65 -1.11 -6.59
N ILE A 130 -3.02 0.13 -6.26
CA ILE A 130 -4.25 0.44 -5.53
C ILE A 130 -5.41 0.42 -6.52
N ILE A 131 -6.32 -0.55 -6.37
CA ILE A 131 -7.49 -0.69 -7.26
C ILE A 131 -8.73 0.08 -6.78
N GLU A 132 -8.67 0.65 -5.57
CA GLU A 132 -9.74 1.39 -4.91
C GLU A 132 -11.06 0.62 -4.88
N THR A 133 -11.09 -0.48 -4.12
CA THR A 133 -12.19 -1.46 -4.17
C THR A 133 -13.57 -0.87 -3.88
N CYS A 134 -13.67 0.20 -3.09
CA CYS A 134 -14.94 0.87 -2.77
C CYS A 134 -15.61 1.49 -4.00
N ASN A 135 -14.85 1.77 -5.06
CA ASN A 135 -15.38 2.29 -6.31
C ASN A 135 -15.77 1.18 -7.30
N LEU A 136 -15.40 -0.08 -7.05
CA LEU A 136 -15.54 -1.17 -8.02
C LEU A 136 -16.64 -2.16 -7.63
N THR A 137 -17.33 -2.68 -8.64
CA THR A 137 -18.16 -3.89 -8.53
C THR A 137 -17.27 -5.13 -8.39
N ASP A 138 -17.83 -6.25 -7.95
CA ASP A 138 -17.05 -7.49 -7.79
C ASP A 138 -16.47 -8.00 -9.11
N ASP A 139 -17.19 -7.82 -10.24
CA ASP A 139 -16.68 -8.16 -11.57
C ASP A 139 -15.52 -7.26 -11.99
N GLU A 140 -15.60 -5.96 -11.72
CA GLU A 140 -14.50 -5.02 -11.97
C GLU A 140 -13.30 -5.31 -11.08
N LYS A 141 -13.50 -5.69 -9.81
CA LYS A 141 -12.40 -6.11 -8.92
C LYS A 141 -11.67 -7.34 -9.47
N ARG A 142 -12.40 -8.34 -9.99
CA ARG A 142 -11.81 -9.53 -10.62
C ARG A 142 -11.01 -9.14 -11.87
N LYS A 143 -11.59 -8.34 -12.76
CA LYS A 143 -10.92 -7.87 -13.99
C LYS A 143 -9.68 -7.03 -13.67
N ALA A 144 -9.78 -6.08 -12.75
CA ALA A 144 -8.66 -5.27 -12.29
C ALA A 144 -7.55 -6.14 -11.69
N SER A 145 -7.91 -7.13 -10.87
CA SER A 145 -6.92 -8.05 -10.28
C SER A 145 -6.16 -8.82 -11.36
N MET A 146 -6.85 -9.35 -12.37
CA MET A 146 -6.21 -10.05 -13.49
C MET A 146 -5.39 -9.11 -14.38
N MET A 147 -5.82 -7.86 -14.56
CA MET A 147 -5.08 -6.84 -15.30
C MET A 147 -3.76 -6.52 -14.58
N VAL A 148 -3.78 -6.31 -13.26
CA VAL A 148 -2.57 -6.03 -12.46
C VAL A 148 -1.56 -7.17 -12.56
N MET A 149 -2.00 -8.44 -12.58
CA MET A 149 -1.10 -9.58 -12.80
C MET A 149 -0.26 -9.48 -14.09
N LYS A 150 -0.77 -8.78 -15.12
CA LYS A 150 -0.09 -8.64 -16.40
C LYS A 150 0.91 -7.50 -16.42
N THR A 151 0.79 -6.52 -15.52
CA THR A 151 1.66 -5.33 -15.52
C THR A 151 3.04 -5.63 -14.94
N GLY A 152 3.21 -6.77 -14.28
CA GLY A 152 4.44 -7.15 -13.56
C GLY A 152 4.49 -6.66 -12.11
N ALA A 153 3.45 -5.98 -11.61
CA ALA A 153 3.41 -5.52 -10.22
C ALA A 153 3.29 -6.70 -9.23
N GLU A 154 3.94 -6.59 -8.08
CA GLU A 154 4.01 -7.66 -7.08
C GLU A 154 2.84 -7.65 -6.10
N PHE A 155 2.11 -6.53 -5.99
CA PHE A 155 1.00 -6.38 -5.05
C PHE A 155 -0.24 -5.74 -5.67
N ILE A 156 -1.40 -6.19 -5.20
CA ILE A 156 -2.66 -5.44 -5.26
C ILE A 156 -2.92 -4.84 -3.88
N LYS A 157 -3.22 -3.54 -3.83
CA LYS A 157 -3.66 -2.83 -2.63
C LYS A 157 -5.16 -2.51 -2.75
N THR A 158 -5.90 -2.70 -1.66
CA THR A 158 -7.35 -2.49 -1.67
C THR A 158 -7.73 -1.03 -1.87
N SER A 159 -7.25 -0.14 -1.01
CA SER A 159 -7.83 1.20 -0.87
C SER A 159 -6.79 2.25 -0.53
N THR A 160 -7.09 3.49 -0.90
CA THR A 160 -6.32 4.71 -0.59
C THR A 160 -6.54 5.16 0.86
N GLY A 161 -7.73 4.90 1.40
CA GLY A 161 -8.19 5.49 2.66
C GLY A 161 -8.84 6.88 2.51
N PHE A 162 -8.95 7.40 1.29
CA PHE A 162 -9.58 8.69 0.97
C PHE A 162 -10.91 8.52 0.20
N GLY A 163 -11.24 7.31 -0.24
CA GLY A 163 -12.52 6.98 -0.85
C GLY A 163 -13.65 6.76 0.16
N ALA A 164 -14.80 6.29 -0.33
CA ALA A 164 -16.00 6.05 0.48
C ALA A 164 -15.91 4.83 1.41
N GLY A 165 -14.91 3.96 1.22
CA GLY A 165 -14.71 2.73 1.99
C GLY A 165 -13.26 2.27 2.03
N GLY A 166 -12.94 1.43 3.03
CA GLY A 166 -11.61 0.87 3.27
C GLY A 166 -11.47 -0.57 2.81
N ALA A 167 -10.57 -1.32 3.46
CA ALA A 167 -10.41 -2.75 3.21
C ALA A 167 -11.58 -3.56 3.77
N GLU A 168 -12.05 -4.55 3.00
CA GLU A 168 -13.05 -5.51 3.45
C GLU A 168 -12.56 -6.95 3.26
N VAL A 169 -12.89 -7.84 4.20
CA VAL A 169 -12.46 -9.25 4.17
C VAL A 169 -12.91 -9.95 2.87
N LYS A 170 -14.12 -9.64 2.38
CA LYS A 170 -14.62 -10.20 1.11
C LYS A 170 -13.80 -9.76 -0.09
N ASP A 171 -13.28 -8.54 -0.11
CA ASP A 171 -12.47 -8.03 -1.21
C ASP A 171 -11.11 -8.72 -1.25
N ILE A 172 -10.49 -8.95 -0.09
CA ILE A 172 -9.24 -9.72 0.00
C ILE A 172 -9.43 -11.14 -0.53
N ALA A 173 -10.49 -11.83 -0.09
CA ALA A 173 -10.79 -13.19 -0.54
C ALA A 173 -11.06 -13.25 -2.05
N LEU A 174 -11.78 -12.26 -2.59
CA LEU A 174 -12.06 -12.12 -4.02
C LEU A 174 -10.77 -11.92 -4.82
N ILE A 175 -9.90 -10.98 -4.40
CA ILE A 175 -8.61 -10.71 -5.07
C ILE A 175 -7.74 -11.96 -5.05
N LYS A 176 -7.64 -12.64 -3.90
CA LYS A 176 -6.88 -13.89 -3.76
C LYS A 176 -7.38 -14.98 -4.70
N SER A 177 -8.70 -15.14 -4.79
CA SER A 177 -9.34 -16.09 -5.70
C SER A 177 -9.07 -15.74 -7.17
N ALA A 178 -9.25 -14.48 -7.57
CA ALA A 178 -9.05 -14.03 -8.94
C ALA A 178 -7.59 -14.20 -9.43
N THR A 179 -6.64 -14.11 -8.52
CA THR A 179 -5.19 -14.16 -8.81
C THR A 179 -4.58 -15.53 -8.54
N ASN A 180 -5.38 -16.50 -8.06
CA ASN A 180 -4.91 -17.80 -7.58
C ASN A 180 -3.78 -17.70 -6.54
N GLY A 181 -3.79 -16.63 -5.72
CA GLY A 181 -2.76 -16.38 -4.70
C GLY A 181 -1.35 -16.12 -5.26
N LYS A 182 -1.21 -15.78 -6.55
CA LYS A 182 0.10 -15.55 -7.19
C LYS A 182 0.69 -14.16 -6.99
N ILE A 183 -0.06 -13.27 -6.34
CA ILE A 183 0.33 -11.87 -6.09
C ILE A 183 0.10 -11.51 -4.62
N GLY A 184 0.94 -10.62 -4.09
CA GLY A 184 0.76 -10.07 -2.76
C GLY A 184 -0.53 -9.25 -2.66
N ILE A 185 -1.12 -9.21 -1.47
CA ILE A 185 -2.31 -8.40 -1.22
C ILE A 185 -2.05 -7.49 -0.02
N LYS A 186 -2.12 -6.18 -0.24
CA LYS A 186 -2.03 -5.16 0.80
C LYS A 186 -3.43 -4.69 1.20
N ALA A 187 -3.89 -5.07 2.39
CA ALA A 187 -5.12 -4.54 2.96
C ALA A 187 -4.84 -3.13 3.51
N ALA A 188 -5.59 -2.13 3.07
CA ALA A 188 -5.43 -0.74 3.53
C ALA A 188 -6.77 0.01 3.60
N GLY A 189 -6.85 0.95 4.53
CA GLY A 189 -8.03 1.79 4.78
C GLY A 189 -8.89 1.27 5.93
N GLY A 190 -9.01 2.06 7.01
CA GLY A 190 -9.90 1.76 8.16
C GLY A 190 -9.42 0.67 9.13
N ILE A 191 -8.16 0.23 9.03
CA ILE A 191 -7.59 -0.83 9.88
C ILE A 191 -7.02 -0.20 11.15
N ARG A 192 -7.69 -0.40 12.29
CA ARG A 192 -7.40 0.27 13.56
C ARG A 192 -7.18 -0.66 14.75
N SER A 193 -7.46 -1.96 14.62
CA SER A 193 -7.24 -2.94 15.70
C SER A 193 -6.47 -4.18 15.25
N PHE A 194 -5.84 -4.85 16.21
CA PHE A 194 -5.14 -6.10 16.00
C PHE A 194 -6.06 -7.21 15.49
N HIS A 195 -7.31 -7.24 15.98
CA HIS A 195 -8.32 -8.17 15.50
C HIS A 195 -8.57 -8.02 13.98
N GLN A 196 -8.75 -6.78 13.50
CA GLN A 196 -8.93 -6.52 12.06
C GLN A 196 -7.72 -7.00 11.25
N VAL A 197 -6.49 -6.73 11.72
CA VAL A 197 -5.27 -7.22 11.07
C VAL A 197 -5.28 -8.73 10.91
N ARG A 198 -5.63 -9.48 11.96
CA ARG A 198 -5.75 -10.95 11.90
C ARG A 198 -6.80 -11.39 10.89
N GLN A 199 -7.96 -10.73 10.84
CA GLN A 199 -9.01 -11.04 9.87
C GLN A 199 -8.52 -10.88 8.43
N PHE A 200 -7.80 -9.79 8.12
CA PHE A 200 -7.26 -9.57 6.78
C PHE A 200 -6.17 -10.58 6.41
N ILE A 201 -5.25 -10.89 7.34
CA ILE A 201 -4.21 -11.91 7.10
C ILE A 201 -4.85 -13.27 6.81
N ASN A 202 -5.83 -13.67 7.63
CA ASN A 202 -6.57 -14.93 7.43
C ASN A 202 -7.31 -14.97 6.10
N ALA A 203 -7.84 -13.82 5.64
CA ALA A 203 -8.48 -13.70 4.33
C ALA A 203 -7.48 -13.82 3.17
N GLY A 204 -6.21 -13.49 3.40
CA GLY A 204 -5.15 -13.60 2.40
C GLY A 204 -4.25 -12.38 2.25
N ALA A 205 -4.41 -11.34 3.06
CA ALA A 205 -3.53 -10.19 3.04
C ALA A 205 -2.11 -10.60 3.47
N THR A 206 -1.11 -10.16 2.71
CA THR A 206 0.31 -10.37 3.00
C THR A 206 1.02 -9.07 3.39
N ARG A 207 0.31 -7.93 3.34
CA ARG A 207 0.76 -6.64 3.87
C ARG A 207 -0.42 -5.84 4.42
N ILE A 208 -0.16 -4.98 5.39
CA ILE A 208 -1.16 -4.12 6.04
C ILE A 208 -0.71 -2.66 5.91
N GLY A 209 -1.53 -1.81 5.29
CA GLY A 209 -1.35 -0.36 5.30
C GLY A 209 -2.22 0.28 6.38
N THR A 210 -1.61 0.92 7.37
CA THR A 210 -2.34 1.61 8.45
C THR A 210 -1.54 2.76 9.03
N SER A 211 -2.23 3.80 9.49
CA SER A 211 -1.66 4.88 10.32
C SER A 211 -1.76 4.58 11.82
N SER A 212 -2.33 3.43 12.20
CA SER A 212 -2.54 3.01 13.59
C SER A 212 -1.58 1.89 14.00
N GLY A 213 -0.45 1.73 13.29
CA GLY A 213 0.49 0.61 13.48
C GLY A 213 0.96 0.47 14.92
N ALA A 214 1.45 1.56 15.54
CA ALA A 214 1.92 1.58 16.92
C ALA A 214 0.83 1.13 17.91
N ALA A 215 -0.36 1.71 17.81
CA ALA A 215 -1.50 1.36 18.66
C ALA A 215 -1.92 -0.12 18.52
N ILE A 216 -1.94 -0.64 17.28
CA ILE A 216 -2.28 -2.04 16.99
C ILE A 216 -1.26 -3.00 17.63
N ILE A 217 0.03 -2.70 17.56
CA ILE A 217 1.05 -3.55 18.18
C ILE A 217 1.01 -3.44 19.70
N GLN A 218 0.78 -2.25 20.25
CA GLN A 218 0.62 -2.07 21.69
C GLN A 218 -0.59 -2.85 22.24
N GLU A 219 -1.74 -2.81 21.54
CA GLU A 219 -2.93 -3.62 21.86
C GLU A 219 -2.58 -5.11 21.92
N ALA A 220 -1.86 -5.62 20.91
CA ALA A 220 -1.44 -7.02 20.83
C ALA A 220 -0.50 -7.43 21.97
N LEU A 221 0.42 -6.55 22.38
CA LEU A 221 1.34 -6.81 23.48
C LEU A 221 0.64 -6.84 24.84
N GLN A 222 -0.41 -6.03 25.02
CA GLN A 222 -1.21 -5.97 26.24
C GLN A 222 -2.19 -7.14 26.38
N GLY A 223 -2.35 -7.97 25.35
CA GLY A 223 -3.18 -9.18 25.38
C GLY A 223 -4.68 -8.90 25.43
N ARG A 224 -5.11 -7.73 24.97
CA ARG A 224 -6.52 -7.39 24.75
C ARG A 224 -6.88 -7.92 23.35
N GLU A 225 -7.42 -9.13 23.29
CA GLU A 225 -7.95 -9.75 22.06
C GLU A 225 -9.45 -9.46 21.92
#